data_AF-A0A4U9HWS5-F1
#
_entry.id   AF-A0A4U9HWS5-F1
#
_cell.length_a   1.000
_cell.length_b   1.000
_cell.length_c   1.000
_cell.angle_alpha   90.00
_cell.angle_beta   90.00
_cell.angle_gamma   90.00
#
_symmetry.space_group_name_H-M   'P 1'
#
loop_
_entity.id
_entity.type
_entity.pdbx_description
1 polymer ?
#
loop_
_entity_poly.entity_id
_entity_poly.type
_entity_poly.pdbx_seq_one_letter_code
_entity_poly.pdbx_strand_id
1 'polypeptide(L)'
;MLEAFGVPALVKTITWDVIAWNRAAACVLTDYGQLPYSQRNVLRRLFLDPQVREMQADWQTVARLVVNAFRADVARQGNRQKRRA
;
A
#
# COMPACT_ATOMS: atom_id res chain seq x y z
N MET A 1 -12.46 1.21 14.93
CA MET A 1 -12.79 0.19 13.91
C MET A 1 -11.55 -0.55 13.42
N LEU A 2 -10.49 0.11 12.91
CA LEU A 2 -9.25 -0.58 12.50
C LEU A 2 -8.50 -1.29 13.64
N GLU A 3 -8.51 -0.72 14.84
CA GLU A 3 -7.88 -1.33 16.02
C GLU A 3 -8.55 -2.63 16.49
N ALA A 4 -9.77 -2.95 16.01
CA ALA A 4 -10.42 -4.21 16.37
C ALA A 4 -9.81 -5.43 15.67
N PHE A 5 -9.02 -5.22 14.60
CA PHE A 5 -8.32 -6.29 13.91
C PHE A 5 -7.03 -6.64 14.67
N GLY A 6 -6.89 -7.91 15.07
CA GLY A 6 -5.67 -8.44 15.71
C GLY A 6 -4.47 -8.63 14.77
N VAL A 7 -4.51 -8.05 13.57
CA VAL A 7 -3.49 -8.17 12.52
C VAL A 7 -3.15 -6.79 11.95
N PRO A 8 -1.97 -6.61 11.32
CA PRO A 8 -1.65 -5.38 10.60
C PRO A 8 -2.73 -5.01 9.58
N ALA A 9 -3.30 -3.80 9.71
CA ALA A 9 -4.34 -3.30 8.83
C ALA A 9 -4.09 -1.83 8.44
N LEU A 10 -4.36 -1.50 7.18
CA LEU A 10 -4.30 -0.13 6.65
C LEU A 10 -5.45 0.15 5.68
N VAL A 11 -5.77 1.44 5.55
CA VAL A 11 -6.68 1.96 4.53
C VAL A 11 -5.84 2.77 3.55
N LYS A 12 -6.08 2.53 2.26
CA LYS A 12 -5.38 3.23 1.17
C LYS A 12 -6.35 3.79 0.14
N THR A 13 -5.90 4.84 -0.55
CA THR A 13 -6.56 5.40 -1.73
C THR A 13 -6.40 4.47 -2.94
N ILE A 14 -7.05 4.83 -4.05
CA ILE A 14 -6.87 4.18 -5.35
C ILE A 14 -5.42 4.27 -5.87
N THR A 15 -4.74 5.38 -5.59
CA THR A 15 -3.31 5.59 -5.91
C THR A 15 -2.38 4.90 -4.92
N TRP A 16 -2.95 4.17 -3.96
CA TRP A 16 -2.27 3.44 -2.89
C TRP A 16 -1.54 4.34 -1.88
N ASP A 17 -2.05 5.55 -1.67
CA ASP A 17 -1.65 6.40 -0.55
C ASP A 17 -2.33 5.91 0.73
N VAL A 18 -1.56 5.72 1.80
CA VAL A 18 -2.05 5.27 3.10
C VAL A 18 -2.67 6.44 3.84
N ILE A 19 -3.96 6.30 4.18
CA ILE A 19 -4.75 7.34 4.86
C ILE A 19 -5.13 6.96 6.30
N ALA A 20 -5.02 5.68 6.67
CA ALA A 20 -5.16 5.20 8.04
C ALA A 20 -4.44 3.87 8.21
N TRP A 21 -4.00 3.55 9.43
CA TRP A 21 -3.36 2.29 9.81
C TRP A 21 -3.62 2.00 11.29
N ASN A 22 -3.52 0.73 11.68
CA ASN A 22 -3.58 0.36 13.09
C ASN A 22 -2.19 0.23 13.73
N ARG A 23 -2.13 0.12 15.05
CA ARG A 23 -0.87 -0.04 15.78
C ARG A 23 -0.07 -1.26 15.33
N ALA A 24 -0.72 -2.38 15.01
CA ALA A 24 -0.04 -3.56 14.50
C ALA A 24 0.69 -3.30 13.17
N ALA A 25 0.08 -2.53 12.26
CA ALA A 25 0.72 -2.11 11.02
C ALA A 25 1.92 -1.17 11.26
N ALA A 26 1.84 -0.29 12.27
CA ALA A 26 2.97 0.56 12.64
C ALA A 26 4.19 -0.28 13.09
N CYS A 27 3.95 -1.36 13.84
CA CYS A 27 5.02 -2.24 14.33
C CYS A 27 5.61 -3.14 13.24
N VAL A 28 4.77 -3.71 12.37
CA VAL A 28 5.19 -4.75 11.42
C VAL A 28 5.65 -4.16 10.08
N LEU A 29 5.02 -3.08 9.63
CA LEU A 29 5.30 -2.48 8.33
C LEU A 29 6.13 -1.20 8.50
N THR A 30 5.52 -0.19 9.12
CA THR A 30 6.06 1.16 9.21
C THR A 30 5.09 2.02 9.99
N ASP A 31 5.61 2.85 10.89
CA ASP A 31 4.82 3.93 11.48
C ASP A 31 4.66 5.07 10.47
N TYR A 32 3.56 5.04 9.73
CA TYR A 32 3.24 6.05 8.73
C TYR A 32 3.05 7.45 9.35
N GLY A 33 2.84 7.56 10.67
CA GLY A 33 2.72 8.83 11.38
C GLY A 33 4.00 9.64 11.35
N GLN A 34 5.14 8.96 11.31
CA GLN A 34 6.48 9.56 11.28
C GLN A 34 6.93 9.98 9.88
N LEU A 35 6.14 9.68 8.84
CA LEU A 35 6.50 10.00 7.46
C LEU A 35 5.81 11.27 6.97
N PRO A 36 6.45 12.08 6.11
CA PRO A 36 5.76 13.08 5.31
C PRO A 36 4.67 12.42 4.46
N TYR A 37 3.54 13.12 4.22
CA TYR A 37 2.42 12.60 3.43
C TYR A 37 2.86 12.06 2.05
N SER A 38 3.80 12.74 1.39
CA SER A 38 4.33 12.34 0.07
C SER A 38 5.10 11.01 0.08
N GLN A 39 5.45 10.48 1.26
CA GLN A 39 6.14 9.22 1.44
C GLN A 39 5.22 8.10 1.93
N ARG A 40 3.94 8.39 2.20
CA ARG A 40 2.94 7.41 2.66
C ARG A 40 2.29 6.64 1.50
N ASN A 41 3.00 6.45 0.39
CA ASN A 41 2.52 5.67 -0.75
C ASN A 41 3.19 4.29 -0.75
N VAL A 42 2.38 3.22 -0.81
CA VAL A 42 2.88 1.84 -0.72
C VAL A 42 3.82 1.50 -1.88
N LEU A 43 3.48 1.89 -3.11
CA LEU A 43 4.31 1.64 -4.29
C LEU A 43 5.62 2.40 -4.18
N ARG A 44 5.56 3.68 -3.79
CA ARG A 44 6.75 4.51 -3.63
C ARG A 44 7.73 3.89 -2.64
N ARG A 45 7.25 3.46 -1.47
CA ARG A 45 8.09 2.79 -0.48
C ARG A 45 8.68 1.51 -1.05
N LEU A 46 7.86 0.65 -1.63
CA LEU A 46 8.34 -0.63 -2.15
C LEU A 46 9.43 -0.47 -3.22
N PHE A 47 9.28 0.48 -4.15
CA PHE A 47 10.18 0.61 -5.30
C PHE A 47 11.32 1.62 -5.14
N LEU A 48 11.17 2.63 -4.27
CA LEU A 48 12.15 3.72 -4.14
C LEU A 48 12.88 3.75 -2.79
N ASP A 49 12.42 3.00 -1.78
CA ASP A 49 13.12 2.87 -0.50
C ASP A 49 13.98 1.60 -0.51
N PRO A 50 15.32 1.70 -0.55
CA PRO A 50 16.20 0.54 -0.57
C PRO A 50 16.00 -0.38 0.65
N GLN A 51 15.70 0.19 1.82
CA GLN A 51 15.51 -0.61 3.03
C GLN A 51 14.27 -1.50 2.91
N VAL A 52 13.16 -0.97 2.40
CA VAL A 52 11.93 -1.75 2.20
C VAL A 52 12.15 -2.85 1.17
N ARG A 53 12.94 -2.58 0.12
CA ARG A 53 13.31 -3.58 -0.88
C ARG A 53 14.16 -4.71 -0.27
N GLU A 54 15.16 -4.38 0.55
CA GLU A 54 16.04 -5.35 1.21
C GLU A 54 15.30 -6.25 2.21
N MET A 55 14.20 -5.78 2.80
CA MET A 55 13.34 -6.59 3.67
C MET A 55 12.54 -7.67 2.91
N GLN A 56 12.48 -7.64 1.57
CA GLN A 56 11.72 -8.61 0.79
C GLN A 56 12.58 -9.83 0.44
N ALA A 57 12.23 -11.00 0.99
CA ALA A 57 12.97 -12.24 0.75
C ALA A 57 13.03 -12.64 -0.75
N ASP A 58 11.92 -12.49 -1.49
CA ASP A 58 11.86 -12.65 -2.94
C ASP A 58 11.30 -11.36 -3.57
N TRP A 59 12.17 -10.37 -3.68
CA TRP A 59 11.86 -9.06 -4.23
C TRP A 59 11.14 -9.14 -5.59
N GLN A 60 11.64 -9.96 -6.52
CA GLN A 60 11.13 -10.04 -7.87
C GLN A 60 9.69 -10.56 -7.89
N THR A 61 9.38 -11.56 -7.07
CA THR A 61 8.00 -12.07 -6.95
C THR A 61 7.08 -11.05 -6.29
N VAL A 62 7.52 -10.40 -5.21
CA VAL A 62 6.73 -9.35 -4.52
C VAL A 62 6.44 -8.18 -5.46
N ALA A 63 7.46 -7.69 -6.18
CA ALA A 63 7.33 -6.58 -7.12
C ALA A 63 6.30 -6.89 -8.23
N ARG A 64 6.36 -8.09 -8.83
CA ARG A 64 5.38 -8.52 -9.84
C ARG A 64 3.97 -8.58 -9.28
N LEU A 65 3.80 -9.18 -8.10
CA LEU A 65 2.51 -9.31 -7.44
C LEU A 65 1.88 -7.94 -7.17
N VAL A 66 2.68 -7.01 -6.63
CA VAL A 66 2.23 -5.66 -6.30
C VAL A 66 1.85 -4.86 -7.55
N VAL A 67 2.66 -4.91 -8.62
CA VAL A 67 2.33 -4.24 -9.89
C VAL A 67 1.05 -4.81 -10.50
N ASN A 68 0.87 -6.13 -10.48
CA ASN A 68 -0.33 -6.77 -11.00
C ASN A 68 -1.57 -6.36 -10.21
N ALA A 69 -1.49 -6.35 -8.88
CA ALA A 69 -2.59 -5.91 -8.01
C ALA A 69 -2.95 -4.44 -8.27
N PHE A 70 -1.95 -3.56 -8.39
CA PHE A 70 -2.19 -2.15 -8.70
C PHE A 70 -2.86 -1.95 -10.05
N ARG A 71 -2.37 -2.63 -11.11
CA ARG A 71 -3.00 -2.58 -12.45
C ARG A 71 -4.45 -3.04 -12.41
N ALA A 72 -4.74 -4.10 -11.67
CA ALA A 72 -6.11 -4.60 -11.50
C ALA A 72 -7.02 -3.59 -10.78
N ASP A 73 -6.51 -2.91 -9.75
CA ASP A 73 -7.25 -1.86 -9.03
C ASP A 73 -7.57 -0.67 -9.94
N VAL A 74 -6.58 -0.19 -10.69
CA VAL A 74 -6.76 0.93 -11.65
C VAL A 74 -7.74 0.54 -12.76
N ALA A 75 -7.63 -0.66 -13.34
CA ALA A 75 -8.54 -1.12 -14.39
C ALA A 75 -10.00 -1.21 -13.90
N ARG A 76 -10.23 -1.73 -12.69
CA ARG A 76 -11.56 -1.80 -12.07
C ARG A 76 -12.22 -0.43 -11.92
N GLN A 77 -11.42 0.60 -11.68
CA GLN A 77 -11.90 1.97 -11.46
C GLN A 77 -12.15 2.70 -12.78
N GLY A 78 -11.27 2.54 -13.77
CA GLY A 78 -11.54 2.99 -15.14
C GLY A 78 -12.86 2.44 -15.69
N ASN A 79 -13.17 1.18 -15.37
CA ASN A 79 -14.44 0.55 -15.72
C ASN A 79 -15.65 1.13 -14.95
N ARG A 80 -15.47 1.62 -13.71
CA ARG A 80 -16.55 2.32 -12.98
C ARG A 80 -16.83 3.70 -13.56
N GLN A 81 -15.81 4.43 -14.00
CA GLN A 81 -15.96 5.74 -14.62
C GLN A 81 -16.74 5.65 -15.93
N LYS A 82 -16.46 4.63 -16.76
CA LYS A 82 -17.17 4.38 -18.02
C LYS A 82 -18.64 3.98 -17.87
N ARG A 83 -19.06 3.44 -16.72
CA ARG A 83 -20.47 3.07 -16.46
C ARG A 83 -21.32 4.23 -15.92
N ARG A 84 -20.69 5.37 -15.60
CA ARG A 84 -21.36 6.58 -15.09
C ARG A 84 -21.47 7.68 -16.15
N ALA A 85 -20.88 7.49 -17.33
CA ALA A 85 -20.99 8.35 -18.51
C ALA A 85 -21.94 7.68 -19.51
#